data_AF-A0A7V3RMI0-F1
#
_entry.id   AF-A0A7V3RMI0-F1
#
_cell.length_a   1.000
_cell.length_b   1.000
_cell.length_c   1.000
_cell.angle_alpha   90.00
_cell.angle_beta   90.00
_cell.angle_gamma   90.00
#
_symmetry.space_group_name_H-M   'P 1'
#
loop_
_entity.id
_entity.type
_entity.pdbx_description
1 polymer ?
#
loop_
_entity_poly.entity_id
_entity_poly.type
_entity_poly.pdbx_seq_one_letter_code
_entity_poly.pdbx_strand_id
1 'polypeptide(L)'
;MRGVDLDLFDFDYDLTWMGFFLNADGTVYGRYGGRDADSADSRVSLAGLRYALEAALTRHRRADFPSAPPPTKPPRTVEQYPAARRLPERACIHCHQVYDLRRESLQAEGKWRLDELWVYPLPENIGLTLDVDRGDRVAGVAADSPAAHAGIQVGDRLLTIDDRPIASFADVQYALHRAPACGTLTITWQHGQETHQHQLPLAEGWRKTDISWRWSLRGVDPQPWVHGDDLSAEEKRALGLRAKRLAFRQGPFVSEPARRAGIRQNDIILGVDGKVLD
;
A
#
# COMPACT_ATOMS: atom_id res chain seq x y z
N MET A 1 16.90 7.67 -2.41
CA MET A 1 16.01 8.03 -3.53
C MET A 1 16.54 9.12 -4.46
N ARG A 2 17.61 9.86 -4.11
CA ARG A 2 18.25 10.79 -5.06
C ARG A 2 18.69 10.06 -6.33
N GLY A 3 18.37 10.58 -7.50
CA GLY A 3 18.71 10.03 -8.82
C GLY A 3 18.00 8.73 -9.20
N VAL A 4 17.08 8.23 -8.36
CA VAL A 4 16.32 7.02 -8.67
C VAL A 4 15.24 7.34 -9.70
N ASP A 5 15.15 6.49 -10.73
CA ASP A 5 14.07 6.53 -11.72
C ASP A 5 12.74 6.07 -11.08
N LEU A 6 11.87 7.04 -10.80
CA LEU A 6 10.56 6.82 -10.19
C LEU A 6 9.50 6.30 -11.17
N ASP A 7 9.82 6.22 -12.47
CA ASP A 7 8.94 5.62 -13.49
C ASP A 7 9.26 4.13 -13.68
N LEU A 8 10.52 3.73 -13.56
CA LEU A 8 10.94 2.33 -13.52
C LEU A 8 10.71 1.69 -12.15
N PHE A 9 11.20 2.32 -11.09
CA PHE A 9 11.07 1.85 -9.71
C PHE A 9 9.84 2.47 -9.04
N ASP A 10 8.67 2.25 -9.65
CA ASP A 10 7.38 2.67 -9.11
C ASP A 10 6.82 1.58 -8.18
N PHE A 11 6.89 1.88 -6.88
CA PHE A 11 6.37 1.06 -5.79
C PHE A 11 5.85 1.93 -4.66
N ASP A 12 5.28 1.29 -3.64
CA ASP A 12 4.90 1.98 -2.41
C ASP A 12 6.15 2.39 -1.61
N TYR A 13 6.46 3.69 -1.64
CA TYR A 13 7.67 4.21 -1.00
C TYR A 13 7.64 4.22 0.54
N ASP A 14 6.51 3.86 1.17
CA ASP A 14 6.45 3.66 2.62
C ASP A 14 6.84 2.22 3.04
N LEU A 15 7.10 1.32 2.09
CA LEU A 15 7.48 -0.06 2.39
C LEU A 15 8.87 -0.17 3.01
N THR A 16 9.00 -1.13 3.94
CA THR A 16 10.27 -1.52 4.54
C THR A 16 11.22 -2.14 3.50
N TRP A 17 10.66 -2.86 2.53
CA TRP A 17 11.43 -3.56 1.50
C TRP A 17 10.60 -3.79 0.22
N MET A 18 11.25 -3.69 -0.94
CA MET A 18 10.68 -3.98 -2.26
C MET A 18 11.75 -4.56 -3.18
N GLY A 19 11.42 -5.64 -3.89
CA GLY A 19 12.24 -6.27 -4.90
C GLY A 19 11.61 -6.15 -6.29
N PHE A 20 12.45 -5.99 -7.30
CA PHE A 20 12.07 -5.99 -8.72
C PHE A 20 12.86 -7.06 -9.46
N PHE A 21 12.19 -7.79 -10.34
CA PHE A 21 12.82 -8.73 -11.27
C PHE A 21 12.70 -8.14 -12.66
N LEU A 22 13.81 -7.73 -13.26
CA LEU A 22 13.81 -6.98 -14.51
C LEU A 22 14.91 -7.41 -15.47
N ASN A 23 14.69 -7.13 -16.74
CA ASN A 23 15.69 -7.27 -17.80
C ASN A 23 16.52 -5.98 -17.93
N ALA A 24 17.65 -6.06 -18.66
CA ALA A 24 18.56 -4.93 -18.88
C ALA A 24 17.91 -3.76 -19.66
N ASP A 25 16.85 -4.03 -20.42
CA ASP A 25 16.06 -3.02 -21.16
C ASP A 25 15.03 -2.29 -20.28
N GLY A 26 14.94 -2.62 -18.97
CA GLY A 26 13.96 -2.05 -18.05
C GLY A 26 12.63 -2.79 -18.00
N THR A 27 12.46 -3.89 -18.74
CA THR A 27 11.25 -4.73 -18.66
C THR A 27 11.13 -5.36 -17.28
N VAL A 28 10.09 -5.01 -16.54
CA VAL A 28 9.81 -5.60 -15.21
C VAL A 28 8.99 -6.88 -15.38
N TYR A 29 9.61 -8.02 -15.07
CA TYR A 29 8.97 -9.34 -15.06
C TYR A 29 8.10 -9.57 -13.84
N GLY A 30 8.38 -8.90 -12.72
CA GLY A 30 7.60 -9.02 -11.49
C GLY A 30 8.17 -8.16 -10.36
N ARG A 31 7.34 -7.97 -9.33
CA ARG A 31 7.67 -7.28 -8.09
C ARG A 31 7.54 -8.24 -6.93
N TYR A 32 8.18 -7.97 -5.80
CA TYR A 32 8.00 -8.75 -4.57
C TYR A 32 8.20 -7.89 -3.34
N GLY A 33 7.43 -8.15 -2.29
CA GLY A 33 7.40 -7.34 -1.07
C GLY A 33 5.96 -6.96 -0.71
N GLY A 34 5.83 -5.98 0.17
CA GLY A 34 4.55 -5.50 0.67
C GLY A 34 4.45 -5.61 2.18
N ARG A 35 3.47 -4.90 2.73
CA ARG A 35 3.08 -4.95 4.13
C ARG A 35 1.64 -4.44 4.26
N ASP A 36 1.10 -4.56 5.45
CA ASP A 36 -0.14 -3.91 5.88
C ASP A 36 0.07 -3.28 7.28
N ALA A 37 -1.04 -2.98 7.95
CA ALA A 37 -1.05 -2.43 9.29
C ALA A 37 -0.63 -3.47 10.36
N ASP A 38 -0.71 -4.77 10.08
CA ASP A 38 -0.45 -5.82 11.07
C ASP A 38 1.05 -5.92 11.38
N SER A 39 1.91 -5.99 10.36
CA SER A 39 3.37 -5.99 10.55
C SER A 39 4.15 -5.49 9.33
N ALA A 40 5.45 -5.29 9.51
CA ALA A 40 6.36 -4.87 8.43
C ALA A 40 6.69 -5.99 7.42
N ASP A 41 6.39 -7.24 7.76
CA ASP A 41 6.75 -8.47 7.04
C ASP A 41 5.55 -9.39 6.77
N SER A 42 4.33 -8.95 7.08
CA SER A 42 3.08 -9.74 6.97
C SER A 42 2.83 -10.32 5.59
N ARG A 43 3.44 -9.75 4.56
CA ARG A 43 3.28 -10.11 3.14
C ARG A 43 4.57 -10.67 2.51
N VAL A 44 5.53 -11.08 3.32
CA VAL A 44 6.85 -11.51 2.87
C VAL A 44 7.22 -12.86 3.48
N SER A 45 7.52 -13.85 2.63
CA SER A 45 8.19 -15.09 3.04
C SER A 45 9.33 -15.46 2.08
N LEU A 46 10.21 -16.37 2.52
CA LEU A 46 11.26 -16.91 1.64
C LEU A 46 10.68 -17.80 0.53
N ALA A 47 9.63 -18.56 0.82
CA ALA A 47 8.97 -19.40 -0.17
C ALA A 47 8.26 -18.55 -1.23
N GLY A 48 7.59 -17.48 -0.82
CA GLY A 48 6.97 -16.50 -1.73
C GLY A 48 7.99 -15.80 -2.61
N LEU A 49 9.16 -15.43 -2.06
CA LEU A 49 10.24 -14.80 -2.82
C LEU A 49 10.75 -15.75 -3.90
N ARG A 50 11.02 -17.00 -3.53
CA ARG A 50 11.43 -18.04 -4.47
C ARG A 50 10.38 -18.23 -5.57
N TYR A 51 9.11 -18.31 -5.21
CA TYR A 51 8.03 -18.49 -6.17
C TYR A 51 7.97 -17.35 -7.19
N ALA A 52 8.04 -16.10 -6.72
CA ALA A 52 8.03 -14.92 -7.59
C ALA A 52 9.27 -14.86 -8.50
N LEU A 53 10.45 -15.27 -8.00
CA LEU A 53 11.68 -15.41 -8.79
C LEU A 53 11.54 -16.46 -9.91
N GLU A 54 10.98 -17.63 -9.60
CA GLU A 54 10.75 -18.70 -10.58
C GLU A 54 9.75 -18.26 -11.66
N ALA A 55 8.70 -17.53 -11.27
CA ALA A 55 7.74 -16.93 -12.20
C ALA A 55 8.40 -15.87 -13.11
N ALA A 56 9.23 -14.98 -12.54
CA ALA A 56 9.98 -13.99 -13.30
C ALA A 56 10.97 -14.62 -14.27
N LEU A 57 11.70 -15.65 -13.84
CA LEU A 57 12.60 -16.43 -14.71
C LEU A 57 11.85 -17.12 -15.85
N THR A 58 10.64 -17.62 -15.58
CA THR A 58 9.78 -18.22 -16.60
C THR A 58 9.35 -17.17 -17.64
N ARG A 59 8.97 -15.97 -17.20
CA ARG A 59 8.64 -14.83 -18.08
C ARG A 59 9.86 -14.39 -18.90
N HIS A 60 11.05 -14.33 -18.29
CA HIS A 60 12.29 -13.98 -18.99
C HIS A 60 12.64 -14.98 -20.11
N ARG A 61 12.41 -16.27 -19.90
CA ARG A 61 12.68 -17.32 -20.90
C ARG A 61 11.66 -17.34 -22.05
N ARG A 62 10.52 -16.67 -21.89
CA ARG A 62 9.46 -16.60 -22.88
C ARG A 62 9.75 -15.51 -23.90
N ALA A 63 9.88 -15.89 -25.17
CA ALA A 63 10.15 -14.96 -26.26
C ALA A 63 8.98 -13.99 -26.54
N ASP A 64 7.78 -14.32 -26.06
CA ASP A 64 6.54 -13.55 -26.25
C ASP A 64 6.24 -12.55 -25.11
N PHE A 65 7.10 -12.47 -24.07
CA PHE A 65 6.88 -11.49 -23.01
C PHE A 65 7.15 -10.07 -23.54
N PRO A 66 6.18 -9.14 -23.48
CA PRO A 66 6.37 -7.81 -24.04
C PRO A 66 7.52 -7.05 -23.37
N SER A 67 8.51 -6.62 -24.16
CA SER A 67 9.55 -5.71 -23.69
C SER A 67 8.97 -4.34 -23.35
N ALA A 68 9.56 -3.69 -22.36
CA ALA A 68 9.31 -2.28 -22.10
C ALA A 68 9.70 -1.44 -23.33
N PRO A 69 8.87 -0.46 -23.73
CA PRO A 69 9.25 0.46 -24.78
C PRO A 69 10.47 1.28 -24.31
N PRO A 70 11.39 1.64 -25.22
CA PRO A 70 12.53 2.47 -24.87
C PRO A 70 12.06 3.81 -24.28
N PRO A 71 12.73 4.32 -23.23
CA PRO A 71 12.33 5.56 -22.59
C PRO A 71 12.43 6.72 -23.58
N THR A 72 11.36 7.52 -23.67
CA THR A 72 11.28 8.69 -24.57
C THR A 72 11.65 10.01 -23.89
N LYS A 73 11.79 9.99 -22.56
CA LYS A 73 12.11 11.15 -21.72
C LYS A 73 13.12 10.74 -20.65
N PRO A 74 13.88 11.71 -20.11
CA PRO A 74 14.66 11.48 -18.91
C PRO A 74 13.78 10.96 -17.78
N PRO A 75 14.32 10.11 -16.89
CA PRO A 75 13.55 9.52 -15.80
C PRO A 75 13.01 10.61 -14.87
N ARG A 76 11.81 10.40 -14.34
CA ARG A 76 11.31 11.23 -13.25
C ARG A 76 12.07 10.91 -11.98
N THR A 77 12.63 11.91 -11.34
CA THR A 77 13.36 11.75 -10.07
C THR A 77 12.75 12.61 -8.97
N VAL A 78 13.00 12.26 -7.71
CA VAL A 78 12.42 12.94 -6.56
C VAL A 78 12.84 14.42 -6.46
N GLU A 79 14.03 14.76 -6.97
CA GLU A 79 14.58 16.11 -6.97
C GLU A 79 13.86 17.07 -7.92
N GLN A 80 13.08 16.52 -8.86
CA GLN A 80 12.29 17.31 -9.80
C GLN A 80 11.04 17.90 -9.14
N TYR A 81 10.62 17.38 -7.98
CA TYR A 81 9.53 17.99 -7.22
C TYR A 81 9.94 19.38 -6.72
N PRO A 82 9.13 20.45 -6.93
CA PRO A 82 9.42 21.79 -6.42
C PRO A 82 9.81 21.83 -4.93
N ALA A 83 9.15 21.01 -4.09
CA ALA A 83 9.44 20.91 -2.67
C ALA A 83 10.87 20.43 -2.37
N ALA A 84 11.52 19.68 -3.27
CA ALA A 84 12.88 19.19 -3.06
C ALA A 84 13.93 20.31 -2.97
N ARG A 85 13.62 21.52 -3.46
CA ARG A 85 14.49 22.71 -3.37
C ARG A 85 14.79 23.14 -1.94
N ARG A 86 13.97 22.75 -0.96
CA ARG A 86 14.22 23.03 0.46
C ARG A 86 15.32 22.16 1.06
N LEU A 87 15.71 21.08 0.39
CA LEU A 87 16.73 20.17 0.84
C LEU A 87 18.11 20.62 0.33
N PRO A 88 19.16 20.55 1.15
CA PRO A 88 20.53 20.75 0.67
C PRO A 88 20.84 19.81 -0.51
N GLU A 89 21.67 20.28 -1.45
CA GLU A 89 22.00 19.54 -2.68
C GLU A 89 22.52 18.11 -2.41
N ARG A 90 23.28 17.95 -1.32
CA ARG A 90 23.87 16.65 -0.92
C ARG A 90 23.08 15.90 0.14
N ALA A 91 21.90 16.40 0.54
CA ALA A 91 21.07 15.69 1.51
C ALA A 91 20.59 14.36 0.94
N CYS A 92 20.67 13.31 1.76
CA CYS A 92 20.03 12.04 1.49
C CYS A 92 18.50 12.22 1.44
N ILE A 93 17.84 11.45 0.56
CA ILE A 93 16.38 11.40 0.45
C ILE A 93 15.95 9.95 0.68
N HIS A 94 15.22 9.72 1.77
CA HIS A 94 14.67 8.42 2.15
C HIS A 94 13.45 8.06 1.28
N CYS A 95 13.03 6.79 1.26
CA CYS A 95 11.93 6.30 0.43
C CYS A 95 10.63 7.09 0.66
N HIS A 96 10.11 7.11 1.89
CA HIS A 96 8.84 7.80 2.21
C HIS A 96 8.84 9.30 1.84
N GLN A 97 10.01 9.94 1.83
CA GLN A 97 10.13 11.37 1.49
C GLN A 97 9.72 11.67 0.05
N VAL A 98 9.68 10.66 -0.82
CA VAL A 98 9.12 10.80 -2.18
C VAL A 98 7.65 11.23 -2.10
N TYR A 99 6.86 10.64 -1.19
CA TYR A 99 5.47 11.05 -0.98
C TYR A 99 5.36 12.40 -0.28
N ASP A 100 6.21 12.69 0.68
CA ASP A 100 6.24 13.99 1.36
C ASP A 100 6.47 15.13 0.36
N LEU A 101 7.52 15.03 -0.44
CA LEU A 101 7.91 16.05 -1.42
C LEU A 101 6.88 16.17 -2.56
N ARG A 102 6.30 15.05 -3.02
CA ARG A 102 5.21 15.06 -4.00
C ARG A 102 3.98 15.77 -3.44
N ARG A 103 3.57 15.42 -2.22
CA ARG A 103 2.41 16.03 -1.54
C ARG A 103 2.60 17.54 -1.37
N GLU A 104 3.73 17.97 -0.79
CA GLU A 104 4.05 19.39 -0.58
C GLU A 104 4.00 20.17 -1.91
N SER A 105 4.52 19.59 -3.00
CA SER A 105 4.47 20.22 -4.33
C SER A 105 3.05 20.34 -4.87
N LEU A 106 2.24 19.27 -4.75
CA LEU A 106 0.84 19.29 -5.17
C LEU A 106 0.00 20.26 -4.32
N GLN A 107 0.29 20.39 -3.03
CA GLN A 107 -0.37 21.33 -2.13
C GLN A 107 -0.05 22.78 -2.52
N ALA A 108 1.22 23.09 -2.79
CA ALA A 108 1.63 24.40 -3.26
C ALA A 108 0.98 24.79 -4.60
N GLU A 109 0.65 23.82 -5.44
CA GLU A 109 -0.06 24.01 -6.71
C GLU A 109 -1.60 23.98 -6.57
N GLY A 110 -2.16 23.75 -5.39
CA GLY A 110 -3.60 23.60 -5.18
C GLY A 110 -4.22 22.35 -5.83
N LYS A 111 -3.38 21.35 -6.16
CA LYS A 111 -3.78 20.11 -6.85
C LYS A 111 -3.83 18.88 -5.95
N TRP A 112 -3.39 19.00 -4.70
CA TRP A 112 -3.39 17.86 -3.79
C TRP A 112 -4.82 17.46 -3.40
N ARG A 113 -5.05 16.15 -3.36
CA ARG A 113 -6.32 15.54 -2.95
C ARG A 113 -6.07 14.55 -1.82
N LEU A 114 -7.00 14.46 -0.88
CA LEU A 114 -6.92 13.52 0.24
C LEU A 114 -6.80 12.06 -0.25
N ASP A 115 -7.44 11.72 -1.37
CA ASP A 115 -7.38 10.36 -1.94
C ASP A 115 -5.96 9.95 -2.39
N GLU A 116 -5.02 10.90 -2.56
CA GLU A 116 -3.61 10.59 -2.85
C GLU A 116 -2.91 9.85 -1.69
N LEU A 117 -3.55 9.74 -0.51
CA LEU A 117 -3.03 8.95 0.60
C LEU A 117 -3.23 7.43 0.43
N TRP A 118 -4.22 7.01 -0.35
CA TRP A 118 -4.53 5.58 -0.58
C TRP A 118 -3.95 5.08 -1.89
N VAL A 119 -2.62 4.96 -1.88
CA VAL A 119 -1.83 4.33 -2.93
C VAL A 119 -1.60 2.85 -2.61
N TYR A 120 -1.32 2.04 -3.64
CA TYR A 120 -1.07 0.59 -3.49
C TYR A 120 -2.11 -0.14 -2.61
N PRO A 121 -3.40 -0.13 -3.01
CA PRO A 121 -4.46 -0.80 -2.25
C PRO A 121 -4.16 -2.27 -2.01
N LEU A 122 -4.62 -2.81 -0.90
CA LEU A 122 -4.45 -4.22 -0.57
C LEU A 122 -5.38 -5.08 -1.45
N PRO A 123 -5.05 -6.34 -1.75
CA PRO A 123 -5.97 -7.30 -2.36
C PRO A 123 -7.32 -7.39 -1.63
N GLU A 124 -7.31 -7.19 -0.32
CA GLU A 124 -8.50 -7.20 0.54
C GLU A 124 -9.50 -6.09 0.17
N ASN A 125 -9.04 -5.00 -0.45
CA ASN A 125 -9.91 -3.93 -0.94
C ASN A 125 -10.87 -4.39 -2.05
N ILE A 126 -10.56 -5.48 -2.75
CA ILE A 126 -11.45 -6.14 -3.70
C ILE A 126 -11.98 -7.49 -3.19
N GLY A 127 -11.71 -7.81 -1.93
CA GLY A 127 -12.17 -9.01 -1.25
C GLY A 127 -11.28 -10.23 -1.38
N LEU A 128 -10.01 -10.07 -1.77
CA LEU A 128 -9.07 -11.18 -1.90
C LEU A 128 -8.08 -11.21 -0.72
N THR A 129 -7.83 -12.40 -0.18
CA THR A 129 -6.66 -12.68 0.66
C THR A 129 -5.77 -13.66 -0.11
N LEU A 130 -4.48 -13.38 -0.16
CA LEU A 130 -3.50 -14.19 -0.91
C LEU A 130 -2.66 -15.04 0.02
N ASP A 131 -2.26 -16.21 -0.46
CA ASP A 131 -1.27 -17.07 0.19
C ASP A 131 0.11 -16.38 0.18
N VAL A 132 0.75 -16.25 1.34
CA VAL A 132 2.04 -15.54 1.47
C VAL A 132 3.20 -16.28 0.79
N ASP A 133 3.14 -17.60 0.73
CA ASP A 133 4.16 -18.44 0.09
C ASP A 133 3.90 -18.60 -1.41
N ARG A 134 2.66 -18.33 -1.84
CA ARG A 134 2.19 -18.43 -3.22
C ARG A 134 1.38 -17.18 -3.56
N GLY A 135 2.05 -16.04 -3.70
CA GLY A 135 1.40 -14.71 -3.80
C GLY A 135 0.49 -14.45 -5.02
N ASP A 136 0.20 -15.46 -5.85
CA ASP A 136 -0.86 -15.45 -6.87
C ASP A 136 -2.01 -16.42 -6.55
N ARG A 137 -1.97 -17.15 -5.44
CA ARG A 137 -3.00 -18.10 -5.00
C ARG A 137 -3.93 -17.44 -4.00
N VAL A 138 -5.22 -17.59 -4.22
CA VAL A 138 -6.26 -17.09 -3.33
C VAL A 138 -6.35 -17.98 -2.10
N ALA A 139 -6.13 -17.40 -0.92
CA ALA A 139 -6.27 -18.05 0.38
C ALA A 139 -7.63 -17.75 1.04
N GLY A 140 -8.26 -16.63 0.67
CA GLY A 140 -9.55 -16.21 1.21
C GLY A 140 -10.30 -15.31 0.24
N VAL A 141 -11.63 -15.37 0.31
CA VAL A 141 -12.52 -14.46 -0.43
C VAL A 141 -13.55 -13.91 0.55
N ALA A 142 -13.60 -12.59 0.70
CA ALA A 142 -14.57 -11.94 1.57
C ALA A 142 -15.98 -12.08 0.99
N ALA A 143 -16.96 -12.43 1.83
CA ALA A 143 -18.37 -12.48 1.43
C ALA A 143 -18.84 -11.11 0.91
N ASP A 144 -19.76 -11.15 -0.06
CA ASP A 144 -20.36 -9.96 -0.69
C ASP A 144 -19.35 -8.96 -1.30
N SER A 145 -18.13 -9.39 -1.57
CA SER A 145 -17.08 -8.57 -2.19
C SER A 145 -17.11 -8.58 -3.72
N PRO A 146 -16.42 -7.66 -4.42
CA PRO A 146 -16.28 -7.71 -5.86
C PRO A 146 -15.73 -9.05 -6.37
N ALA A 147 -14.71 -9.61 -5.69
CA ALA A 147 -14.15 -10.91 -6.03
C ALA A 147 -15.15 -12.06 -5.85
N ALA A 148 -15.92 -12.07 -4.76
CA ALA A 148 -16.95 -13.08 -4.53
C ALA A 148 -18.03 -13.07 -5.60
N HIS A 149 -18.52 -11.88 -5.99
CA HIS A 149 -19.52 -11.73 -7.04
C HIS A 149 -19.01 -12.16 -8.42
N ALA A 150 -17.71 -12.05 -8.68
CA ALA A 150 -17.08 -12.57 -9.89
C ALA A 150 -16.91 -14.10 -9.89
N GLY A 151 -17.20 -14.77 -8.76
CA GLY A 151 -17.07 -16.21 -8.63
C GLY A 151 -15.66 -16.70 -8.34
N ILE A 152 -14.75 -15.81 -7.89
CA ILE A 152 -13.42 -16.22 -7.44
C ILE A 152 -13.55 -17.01 -6.15
N GLN A 153 -12.77 -18.10 -6.03
CA GLN A 153 -12.81 -19.02 -4.91
C GLN A 153 -11.42 -19.24 -4.29
N VAL A 154 -11.42 -19.75 -3.06
CA VAL A 154 -10.18 -20.19 -2.40
C VAL A 154 -9.52 -21.30 -3.22
N GLY A 155 -8.21 -21.20 -3.43
CA GLY A 155 -7.43 -22.12 -4.24
C GLY A 155 -7.26 -21.69 -5.70
N ASP A 156 -8.03 -20.69 -6.16
CA ASP A 156 -7.84 -20.10 -7.48
C ASP A 156 -6.45 -19.47 -7.61
N ARG A 157 -5.93 -19.46 -8.83
CA ARG A 157 -4.66 -18.82 -9.16
C ARG A 157 -4.91 -17.60 -10.03
N LEU A 158 -4.59 -16.42 -9.51
CA LEU A 158 -4.60 -15.17 -10.26
C LEU A 158 -3.52 -15.21 -11.35
N LEU A 159 -3.92 -14.86 -12.57
CA LEU A 159 -3.01 -14.83 -13.72
C LEU A 159 -2.65 -13.39 -14.09
N THR A 160 -3.67 -12.54 -14.27
CA THR A 160 -3.49 -11.13 -14.62
C THR A 160 -4.52 -10.22 -13.95
N ILE A 161 -4.14 -8.96 -13.73
CA ILE A 161 -5.05 -7.85 -13.42
C ILE A 161 -4.73 -6.71 -14.41
N ASP A 162 -5.71 -6.30 -15.21
CA ASP A 162 -5.55 -5.35 -16.33
C ASP A 162 -4.29 -5.68 -17.15
N ASP A 163 -4.22 -6.92 -17.63
CA ASP A 163 -3.13 -7.51 -18.41
C ASP A 163 -1.74 -7.54 -17.73
N ARG A 164 -1.65 -7.13 -16.46
CA ARG A 164 -0.41 -7.22 -15.68
C ARG A 164 -0.29 -8.62 -15.08
N PRO A 165 0.79 -9.36 -15.38
CA PRO A 165 1.02 -10.69 -14.82
C PRO A 165 1.16 -10.65 -13.30
N ILE A 166 0.53 -11.60 -12.62
CA ILE A 166 0.58 -11.72 -11.16
C ILE A 166 1.42 -12.94 -10.77
N ALA A 167 2.38 -12.75 -9.86
CA ALA A 167 3.09 -13.83 -9.17
C ALA A 167 3.30 -13.56 -7.67
N SER A 168 2.92 -12.36 -7.21
CA SER A 168 3.15 -11.91 -5.84
C SER A 168 2.09 -10.92 -5.37
N PHE A 169 2.08 -10.69 -4.06
CA PHE A 169 1.30 -9.64 -3.42
C PHE A 169 1.63 -8.24 -3.99
N ALA A 170 2.92 -7.93 -4.19
CA ALA A 170 3.36 -6.66 -4.75
C ALA A 170 2.89 -6.44 -6.21
N ASP A 171 2.78 -7.50 -7.01
CA ASP A 171 2.22 -7.41 -8.36
C ASP A 171 0.74 -7.01 -8.30
N VAL A 172 -0.03 -7.61 -7.38
CA VAL A 172 -1.44 -7.26 -7.17
C VAL A 172 -1.59 -5.82 -6.70
N GLN A 173 -0.83 -5.39 -5.68
CA GLN A 173 -0.88 -3.99 -5.21
C GLN A 173 -0.52 -3.00 -6.32
N TYR A 174 0.48 -3.31 -7.15
CA TYR A 174 0.84 -2.47 -8.29
C TYR A 174 -0.30 -2.39 -9.32
N ALA A 175 -0.93 -3.52 -9.66
CA ALA A 175 -2.06 -3.53 -10.58
C ALA A 175 -3.25 -2.74 -10.04
N LEU A 176 -3.62 -2.97 -8.77
CA LEU A 176 -4.67 -2.22 -8.08
C LEU A 176 -4.35 -0.73 -7.98
N HIS A 177 -3.07 -0.37 -7.78
CA HIS A 177 -2.65 1.03 -7.75
C HIS A 177 -2.88 1.72 -9.10
N ARG A 178 -2.74 1.00 -10.21
CA ARG A 178 -2.95 1.49 -11.58
C ARG A 178 -4.41 1.47 -12.04
N ALA A 179 -5.29 0.72 -11.37
CA ALA A 179 -6.73 0.69 -11.65
C ALA A 179 -7.39 2.08 -11.45
N PRO A 180 -8.58 2.36 -12.00
CA PRO A 180 -9.22 3.66 -11.81
C PRO A 180 -9.69 3.88 -10.36
N ALA A 181 -9.89 5.15 -9.96
CA ALA A 181 -10.44 5.50 -8.65
C ALA A 181 -11.92 5.09 -8.50
N CYS A 182 -12.63 4.98 -9.62
CA CYS A 182 -13.99 4.46 -9.76
C CYS A 182 -14.13 3.91 -11.19
N GLY A 183 -14.86 2.81 -11.39
CA GLY A 183 -15.04 2.19 -12.70
C GLY A 183 -14.93 0.67 -12.63
N THR A 184 -14.07 0.08 -13.45
CA THR A 184 -13.87 -1.37 -13.48
C THR A 184 -12.38 -1.71 -13.61
N LEU A 185 -12.00 -2.89 -13.10
CA LEU A 185 -10.73 -3.55 -13.46
C LEU A 185 -11.03 -4.94 -14.02
N THR A 186 -10.16 -5.47 -14.87
CA THR A 186 -10.29 -6.83 -15.41
C THR A 186 -9.37 -7.76 -14.65
N ILE A 187 -9.91 -8.86 -14.14
CA ILE A 187 -9.15 -9.91 -13.46
C ILE A 187 -9.26 -11.22 -14.24
N THR A 188 -8.14 -11.90 -14.40
CA THR A 188 -8.07 -13.23 -15.03
C THR A 188 -7.49 -14.21 -14.02
N TRP A 189 -8.14 -15.35 -13.84
CA TRP A 189 -7.68 -16.39 -12.93
C TRP A 189 -7.91 -17.79 -13.51
N GLN A 190 -7.25 -18.76 -12.89
CA GLN A 190 -7.38 -20.17 -13.20
C GLN A 190 -8.09 -20.89 -12.05
N HIS A 191 -9.17 -21.61 -12.38
CA HIS A 191 -9.86 -22.54 -11.49
C HIS A 191 -9.75 -23.96 -12.09
N GLY A 192 -9.01 -24.85 -11.42
CA GLY A 192 -8.67 -26.15 -12.00
C GLY A 192 -7.88 -26.00 -13.31
N GLN A 193 -8.45 -26.45 -14.44
CA GLN A 193 -7.86 -26.27 -15.78
C GLN A 193 -8.48 -25.12 -16.58
N GLU A 194 -9.54 -24.52 -16.06
CA GLU A 194 -10.28 -23.46 -16.75
C GLU A 194 -9.68 -22.09 -16.44
N THR A 195 -9.67 -21.22 -17.45
CA THR A 195 -9.31 -19.82 -17.29
C THR A 195 -10.57 -18.99 -17.35
N HIS A 196 -10.76 -18.16 -16.32
CA HIS A 196 -11.89 -17.27 -16.19
C HIS A 196 -11.40 -15.82 -16.26
N GLN A 197 -12.25 -14.95 -16.77
CA GLN A 197 -12.00 -13.52 -16.83
C GLN A 197 -13.27 -12.77 -16.45
N HIS A 198 -13.14 -11.73 -15.63
CA HIS A 198 -14.28 -10.92 -15.20
C HIS A 198 -13.88 -9.45 -15.04
N GLN A 199 -14.83 -8.54 -15.26
CA GLN A 199 -14.68 -7.13 -14.92
C GLN A 199 -15.23 -6.86 -13.52
N LEU A 200 -14.37 -6.52 -12.56
CA LEU A 200 -14.77 -6.17 -11.21
C LEU A 200 -15.18 -4.69 -11.15
N PRO A 201 -16.37 -4.35 -10.61
CA PRO A 201 -16.72 -2.97 -10.36
C PRO A 201 -15.91 -2.40 -9.18
N LEU A 202 -15.45 -1.16 -9.34
CA LEU A 202 -14.71 -0.40 -8.34
C LEU A 202 -15.52 0.83 -7.95
N ALA A 203 -16.11 0.80 -6.75
CA ALA A 203 -16.88 1.91 -6.21
C ALA A 203 -15.97 3.05 -5.75
N GLU A 204 -16.51 4.28 -5.66
CA GLU A 204 -15.76 5.40 -5.09
C GLU A 204 -15.25 5.06 -3.67
N GLY A 205 -13.97 5.35 -3.41
CA GLY A 205 -13.35 5.09 -2.12
C GLY A 205 -12.93 3.63 -1.88
N TRP A 206 -13.06 2.73 -2.87
CA TRP A 206 -12.65 1.32 -2.74
C TRP A 206 -11.20 1.12 -2.28
N ARG A 207 -10.33 2.10 -2.53
CA ARG A 207 -8.90 2.08 -2.15
C ARG A 207 -8.65 2.28 -0.65
N LYS A 208 -9.68 2.72 0.10
CA LYS A 208 -9.53 3.06 1.52
C LYS A 208 -9.23 1.80 2.33
N THR A 209 -8.14 1.84 3.07
CA THR A 209 -7.70 0.81 4.01
C THR A 209 -6.96 1.49 5.16
N ASP A 210 -6.58 0.73 6.18
CA ASP A 210 -5.71 1.23 7.24
C ASP A 210 -4.32 1.55 6.67
N ILE A 211 -3.97 2.83 6.75
CA ILE A 211 -2.70 3.39 6.30
C ILE A 211 -1.90 4.01 7.44
N SER A 212 -2.32 3.82 8.70
CA SER A 212 -1.71 4.42 9.89
C SER A 212 -0.23 4.08 10.06
N TRP A 213 0.21 2.96 9.48
CA TRP A 213 1.59 2.50 9.47
C TRP A 213 2.54 3.31 8.56
N ARG A 214 1.99 4.09 7.62
CA ARG A 214 2.78 4.84 6.62
C ARG A 214 3.55 5.98 7.27
N TRP A 215 4.84 6.05 7.01
CA TRP A 215 5.66 7.12 7.56
C TRP A 215 5.35 8.48 6.95
N SER A 216 4.99 8.49 5.66
CA SER A 216 4.59 9.69 4.92
C SER A 216 3.37 10.41 5.52
N LEU A 217 2.55 9.75 6.36
CA LEU A 217 1.44 10.40 7.07
C LEU A 217 1.91 11.41 8.12
N ARG A 218 3.14 11.28 8.62
CA ARG A 218 3.68 12.24 9.60
C ARG A 218 3.84 13.65 9.03
N GLY A 219 3.82 13.82 7.71
CA GLY A 219 3.83 15.14 7.07
C GLY A 219 2.47 15.59 6.55
N VAL A 220 1.36 14.96 6.97
CA VAL A 220 -0.01 15.36 6.61
C VAL A 220 -0.62 16.19 7.74
N ASP A 221 -1.15 17.36 7.39
CA ASP A 221 -1.86 18.23 8.32
C ASP A 221 -3.38 18.00 8.29
N PRO A 222 -4.09 18.23 9.42
CA PRO A 222 -3.53 18.51 10.73
C PRO A 222 -2.95 17.23 11.34
N GLN A 223 -1.74 17.32 11.92
CA GLN A 223 -1.23 16.20 12.70
C GLN A 223 -2.11 16.03 13.96
N PRO A 224 -2.48 14.80 14.32
CA PRO A 224 -3.27 14.57 15.54
C PRO A 224 -2.50 14.93 16.81
N TRP A 225 -1.16 15.09 16.74
CA TRP A 225 -0.25 15.47 17.83
C TRP A 225 -0.25 14.54 19.06
N VAL A 226 -0.97 13.43 18.97
CA VAL A 226 -1.09 12.36 19.96
C VAL A 226 -0.56 11.05 19.40
N HIS A 227 0.03 10.22 20.26
CA HIS A 227 0.67 8.96 19.90
C HIS A 227 0.67 8.04 21.13
N GLY A 228 0.68 6.72 20.93
CA GLY A 228 0.35 5.78 22.00
C GLY A 228 -0.10 4.41 21.50
N ASP A 229 -0.66 3.63 22.40
CA ASP A 229 -1.25 2.32 22.13
C ASP A 229 -2.73 2.33 22.51
N ASP A 230 -3.56 1.56 21.79
CA ASP A 230 -4.92 1.28 22.24
C ASP A 230 -4.86 0.38 23.48
N LEU A 231 -5.70 0.68 24.46
CA LEU A 231 -5.80 -0.11 25.68
C LEU A 231 -6.27 -1.53 25.37
N SER A 232 -5.75 -2.51 26.11
CA SER A 232 -6.26 -3.87 26.07
C SER A 232 -7.73 -3.94 26.52
N ALA A 233 -8.43 -5.01 26.14
CA ALA A 233 -9.81 -5.24 26.58
C ALA A 233 -9.94 -5.31 28.12
N GLU A 234 -8.90 -5.77 28.81
CA GLU A 234 -8.84 -5.79 30.28
C GLU A 234 -8.70 -4.39 30.87
N GLU A 235 -7.74 -3.59 30.37
CA GLU A 235 -7.56 -2.20 30.81
C GLU A 235 -8.82 -1.36 30.55
N LYS A 236 -9.47 -1.54 29.39
CA LYS A 236 -10.75 -0.87 29.08
C LYS A 236 -11.83 -1.23 30.11
N ARG A 237 -11.98 -2.51 30.43
CA ARG A 237 -12.96 -2.97 31.44
C ARG A 237 -12.67 -2.40 32.82
N ALA A 238 -11.39 -2.34 33.22
CA ALA A 238 -10.99 -1.75 34.51
C ALA A 238 -11.33 -0.25 34.60
N LEU A 239 -11.40 0.45 33.46
CA LEU A 239 -11.83 1.85 33.36
C LEU A 239 -13.34 2.03 33.12
N GLY A 240 -14.13 0.96 33.15
CA GLY A 240 -15.57 1.00 32.85
C GLY A 240 -15.91 1.26 31.37
N LEU A 241 -14.94 1.06 30.47
CA LEU A 241 -15.11 1.23 29.02
C LEU A 241 -15.52 -0.09 28.36
N ARG A 242 -16.28 0.02 27.27
CA ARG A 242 -16.60 -1.13 26.40
C ARG A 242 -15.31 -1.68 25.79
N ALA A 243 -15.14 -3.01 25.76
CA ALA A 243 -13.92 -3.64 25.22
C ALA A 243 -13.63 -3.27 23.76
N LYS A 244 -14.68 -3.00 22.96
CA LYS A 244 -14.56 -2.59 21.55
C LYS A 244 -14.29 -1.11 21.34
N ARG A 245 -14.55 -0.26 22.35
CA ARG A 245 -14.32 1.19 22.24
C ARG A 245 -12.81 1.43 22.10
N LEU A 246 -12.42 2.32 21.20
CA LEU A 246 -11.03 2.77 21.12
C LEU A 246 -10.72 3.65 22.34
N ALA A 247 -9.63 3.35 23.03
CA ALA A 247 -9.19 4.12 24.18
C ALA A 247 -7.67 4.15 24.16
N PHE A 248 -7.11 5.26 23.71
CA PHE A 248 -5.71 5.33 23.34
C PHE A 248 -4.89 5.95 24.47
N ARG A 249 -3.90 5.23 24.99
CA ARG A 249 -3.03 5.72 26.06
C ARG A 249 -1.91 6.55 25.46
N GLN A 250 -1.90 7.83 25.78
CA GLN A 250 -0.87 8.77 25.36
C GLN A 250 0.52 8.31 25.84
N GLY A 251 1.39 8.01 24.88
CA GLY A 251 2.76 7.56 25.11
C GLY A 251 3.69 8.65 25.66
N PRO A 252 4.97 8.32 25.92
CA PRO A 252 5.91 9.19 26.63
C PRO A 252 6.30 10.47 25.87
N PHE A 253 6.29 10.45 24.55
CA PHE A 253 6.68 11.59 23.70
C PHE A 253 5.54 12.61 23.48
N VAL A 254 5.08 13.33 24.50
CA VAL A 254 4.02 14.33 24.27
C VAL A 254 4.57 15.49 23.42
N SER A 255 3.93 15.83 22.30
CA SER A 255 4.36 16.97 21.47
C SER A 255 4.15 18.31 22.19
N GLU A 256 4.85 19.38 21.79
CA GLU A 256 4.63 20.71 22.38
C GLU A 256 3.20 21.23 22.16
N PRO A 257 2.60 21.12 20.95
CA PRO A 257 1.18 21.46 20.76
C PRO A 257 0.24 20.69 21.68
N ALA A 258 0.43 19.36 21.82
CA ALA A 258 -0.39 18.54 22.71
C ALA A 258 -0.24 18.95 24.18
N ARG A 259 0.99 19.23 24.65
CA ARG A 259 1.22 19.75 26.01
C ARG A 259 0.50 21.08 26.23
N ARG A 260 0.55 22.01 25.27
CA ARG A 260 -0.17 23.29 25.34
C ARG A 260 -1.68 23.11 25.35
N ALA A 261 -2.20 22.10 24.67
CA ALA A 261 -3.61 21.71 24.70
C ALA A 261 -4.04 20.99 25.99
N GLY A 262 -3.11 20.74 26.92
CA GLY A 262 -3.40 20.10 28.21
C GLY A 262 -3.11 18.60 28.25
N ILE A 263 -2.77 17.97 27.13
CA ILE A 263 -2.46 16.54 27.05
C ILE A 263 -1.15 16.24 27.78
N ARG A 264 -1.12 15.14 28.53
CA ARG A 264 0.02 14.64 29.31
C ARG A 264 0.29 13.16 29.00
N GLN A 265 1.47 12.70 29.39
CA GLN A 265 1.81 11.29 29.32
C GLN A 265 0.80 10.47 30.14
N ASN A 266 0.38 9.33 29.61
CA ASN A 266 -0.63 8.42 30.16
C ASN A 266 -2.08 8.90 30.15
N ASP A 267 -2.39 10.08 29.60
CA ASP A 267 -3.78 10.46 29.33
C ASP A 267 -4.46 9.42 28.43
N ILE A 268 -5.72 9.14 28.70
CA ILE A 268 -6.53 8.24 27.87
C ILE A 268 -7.39 9.06 26.93
N ILE A 269 -7.08 9.00 25.64
CA ILE A 269 -7.80 9.68 24.58
C ILE A 269 -8.98 8.79 24.18
N LEU A 270 -10.19 9.29 24.41
CA LEU A 270 -11.45 8.57 24.17
C LEU A 270 -12.17 9.07 22.90
N GLY A 271 -11.74 10.18 22.33
CA GLY A 271 -12.52 10.94 21.36
C GLY A 271 -11.73 12.02 20.64
N VAL A 272 -12.26 12.45 19.49
CA VAL A 272 -11.79 13.61 18.73
C VAL A 272 -13.00 14.40 18.23
N ASP A 273 -12.92 15.73 18.25
CA ASP A 273 -13.96 16.63 17.74
C ASP A 273 -15.37 16.35 18.34
N GLY A 274 -15.43 16.17 19.66
CA GLY A 274 -16.67 15.88 20.40
C GLY A 274 -17.27 14.49 20.13
N LYS A 275 -16.64 13.67 19.29
CA LYS A 275 -17.04 12.30 19.00
C LYS A 275 -16.17 11.32 19.76
N VAL A 276 -16.80 10.35 20.39
CA VAL A 276 -16.08 9.20 20.93
C VAL A 276 -15.57 8.35 19.77
N LEU A 277 -14.34 7.86 19.89
CA LEU A 277 -13.79 6.81 19.04
C LEU A 277 -14.43 5.47 19.48
N ASP A 278 -15.50 5.05 18.80
CA ASP A 278 -16.24 3.81 19.09
C ASP A 278 -15.79 2.63 18.22
#